data_AF-A0A952WT27-F1
#
_entry.id   AF-A0A952WT27-F1
#
_cell.length_a   1.000
_cell.length_b   1.000
_cell.length_c   1.000
_cell.angle_alpha   90.00
_cell.angle_beta   90.00
_cell.angle_gamma   90.00
#
_symmetry.space_group_name_H-M   'P 1'
#
loop_
_entity.id
_entity.type
_entity.pdbx_description
1 polymer ?
#
loop_
_entity_poly.entity_id
_entity_poly.type
_entity_poly.pdbx_seq_one_letter_code
_entity_poly.pdbx_strand_id
1 'polypeptide(L)'
;MMRTLAFAAACLVGSLWSTSIAASAQPASASGAGSRPTPSAAATARPVIYRLAGDSASLLACFDPCDCVMHVESDLIGTMQLAALPSPTPMERRYRVSDVNFRINEDGHDILIRGEGTYTWYSHMGSLTVLAHRMELDLRIGDEEPRRYDSGIIAGASDGPFPPIRIEIDHSNRECFDRVLTIDAAPVNHAEFIPYTLTDQSTYTRGCLPPCLCPLLETRPVTGGMVMIPLDPMDHTPAVQEWAVVRINCTIARPQAESAATGSGFYSVTPAAAVPFRHRLLIALTLDAQPERIWNSGWAELDANDIVFPPQNLAIDAALNGFFCFDEVFAIRARRP
;
A
#
# COMPACT_ATOMS: atom_id res chain seq x y z
N MET A 1 40.74 29.37 -38.44
CA MET A 1 39.31 29.74 -38.32
C MET A 1 38.76 29.09 -37.06
N MET A 2 38.03 29.87 -36.23
CA MET A 2 37.25 29.50 -35.02
C MET A 2 38.07 28.87 -33.86
N ARG A 3 38.53 29.58 -32.81
CA ARG A 3 37.93 30.46 -31.77
C ARG A 3 36.93 29.79 -30.82
N THR A 4 37.46 29.46 -29.65
CA THR A 4 36.87 29.14 -28.35
C THR A 4 35.94 30.23 -27.83
N LEU A 5 34.81 29.86 -27.21
CA LEU A 5 34.01 30.76 -26.37
C LEU A 5 33.46 30.00 -25.15
N ALA A 6 33.85 30.46 -23.98
CA ALA A 6 33.24 30.18 -22.69
C ALA A 6 32.11 31.21 -22.44
N PHE A 7 31.03 30.78 -21.79
CA PHE A 7 30.01 31.70 -21.29
C PHE A 7 29.86 31.52 -19.76
N ALA A 8 30.14 32.61 -19.05
CA ALA A 8 29.67 32.88 -17.71
C ALA A 8 28.65 34.02 -17.81
N ALA A 9 27.53 33.94 -17.09
CA ALA A 9 26.64 35.07 -16.88
C ALA A 9 26.00 34.99 -15.50
N ALA A 10 26.30 36.01 -14.70
CA ALA A 10 25.71 36.32 -13.41
C ALA A 10 24.35 37.02 -13.60
N CYS A 11 23.41 36.80 -12.68
CA CYS A 11 22.20 37.63 -12.53
C CYS A 11 22.18 38.30 -11.15
N LEU A 12 22.25 39.63 -11.19
CA LEU A 12 21.94 40.60 -10.14
C LEU A 12 20.54 41.15 -10.39
N VAL A 13 19.62 41.12 -9.41
CA VAL A 13 18.51 42.09 -9.19
C VAL A 13 17.99 41.83 -7.76
N GLY A 14 17.65 42.77 -6.87
CA GLY A 14 17.61 44.23 -6.86
C GLY A 14 16.90 44.64 -5.57
N SER A 15 17.47 45.61 -4.83
CA SER A 15 16.88 46.22 -3.64
C SER A 15 16.02 47.42 -4.03
N LEU A 16 14.84 47.56 -3.43
CA LEU A 16 14.10 48.82 -3.41
C LEU A 16 13.76 49.20 -1.97
N TRP A 17 14.13 50.43 -1.64
CA TRP A 17 13.83 51.15 -0.41
C TRP A 17 12.46 51.83 -0.51
N SER A 18 11.76 52.01 0.62
CA SER A 18 10.96 53.22 0.88
C SER A 18 10.51 53.31 2.34
N THR A 19 10.41 54.55 2.78
CA THR A 19 10.52 55.07 4.14
C THR A 19 9.20 55.20 4.93
N SER A 20 9.40 55.35 6.24
CA SER A 20 8.50 55.52 7.38
C SER A 20 7.41 56.61 7.30
N ILE A 21 6.30 56.40 8.02
CA ILE A 21 5.59 57.44 8.79
C ILE A 21 5.18 56.85 10.15
N ALA A 22 5.49 57.58 11.22
CA ALA A 22 5.09 57.29 12.60
C ALA A 22 3.85 58.11 12.99
N ALA A 23 2.97 57.54 13.81
CA ALA A 23 2.03 58.28 14.65
C ALA A 23 1.70 57.47 15.91
N SER A 24 1.78 58.11 17.06
CA SER A 24 1.68 57.60 18.42
C SER A 24 0.31 57.89 19.06
N ALA A 25 -0.23 56.94 19.84
CA ALA A 25 -1.04 57.18 21.06
C ALA A 25 -1.43 55.85 21.76
N GLN A 26 -1.15 55.75 23.08
CA GLN A 26 -1.64 54.74 24.05
C GLN A 26 -2.89 55.30 24.81
N PRO A 27 -3.46 54.64 25.83
CA PRO A 27 -3.90 53.23 26.00
C PRO A 27 -5.39 53.14 26.46
N ALA A 28 -6.00 51.96 26.38
CA ALA A 28 -7.20 51.66 27.19
C ALA A 28 -7.29 50.15 27.49
N SER A 29 -7.27 49.85 28.78
CA SER A 29 -7.47 48.54 29.41
C SER A 29 -8.93 48.08 29.34
N ALA A 30 -9.16 46.83 28.93
CA ALA A 30 -10.36 46.07 29.29
C ALA A 30 -10.01 44.58 29.39
N SER A 31 -10.18 44.04 30.59
CA SER A 31 -10.15 42.61 30.92
C SER A 31 -11.23 41.86 30.15
N GLY A 32 -10.85 40.76 29.51
CA GLY A 32 -11.75 39.77 28.94
C GLY A 32 -11.00 38.47 28.73
N ALA A 33 -11.06 37.58 29.71
CA ALA A 33 -10.54 36.22 29.63
C ALA A 33 -11.35 35.44 28.59
N GLY A 34 -11.00 35.60 27.32
CA GLY A 34 -11.42 34.74 26.22
C GLY A 34 -10.33 33.71 25.99
N SER A 35 -10.44 32.54 26.61
CA SER A 35 -9.66 31.36 26.23
C SER A 35 -9.99 31.04 24.77
N ARG A 36 -9.12 31.48 23.87
CA ARG A 36 -9.15 31.07 22.46
C ARG A 36 -8.98 29.55 22.45
N PRO A 37 -9.97 28.76 21.99
CA PRO A 37 -9.79 27.32 21.91
C PRO A 37 -8.62 27.06 20.96
N THR A 38 -7.56 26.49 21.51
CA THR A 38 -6.49 25.89 20.73
C THR A 38 -7.16 24.94 19.74
N PRO A 39 -6.85 24.99 18.43
CA PRO A 39 -7.33 23.97 17.51
C PRO A 39 -6.82 22.64 18.06
N SER A 40 -7.74 21.85 18.62
CA SER A 40 -7.47 20.48 19.02
C SER A 40 -7.00 19.78 17.76
N ALA A 41 -5.71 19.45 17.71
CA ALA A 41 -5.19 18.55 16.70
C ALA A 41 -6.11 17.33 16.70
N ALA A 42 -6.86 17.15 15.61
CA ALA A 42 -7.71 15.99 15.44
C ALA A 42 -6.80 14.79 15.63
N ALA A 43 -7.05 13.98 16.65
CA ALA A 43 -6.33 12.74 16.86
C ALA A 43 -6.58 11.89 15.61
N THR A 44 -5.57 11.77 14.74
CA THR A 44 -5.64 10.94 13.55
C THR A 44 -5.93 9.52 14.03
N ALA A 45 -7.14 9.03 13.79
CA ALA A 45 -7.52 7.67 14.14
C ALA A 45 -6.53 6.70 13.49
N ARG A 46 -6.07 5.70 14.26
CA ARG A 46 -5.14 4.69 13.73
C ARG A 46 -5.83 3.94 12.58
N PRO A 47 -5.15 3.73 11.43
CA PRO A 47 -5.72 2.96 10.33
C PRO A 47 -6.04 1.53 10.76
N VAL A 48 -7.23 1.05 10.36
CA VAL A 48 -7.70 -0.32 10.54
C VAL A 48 -7.39 -1.10 9.27
N ILE A 49 -6.75 -2.26 9.40
CA ILE A 49 -6.46 -3.15 8.27
C ILE A 49 -7.71 -3.99 7.99
N TYR A 50 -8.10 -4.02 6.72
CA TYR A 50 -9.13 -4.87 6.18
C TYR A 50 -8.48 -5.98 5.36
N ARG A 51 -8.98 -7.21 5.49
CA ARG A 51 -8.61 -8.38 4.67
C ARG A 51 -9.75 -8.71 3.74
N LEU A 52 -9.42 -9.04 2.49
CA LEU A 52 -10.38 -9.58 1.53
C LEU A 52 -10.82 -10.99 1.94
N ALA A 53 -12.12 -11.23 1.93
CA ALA A 53 -12.77 -12.51 2.19
C ALA A 53 -12.93 -13.31 0.88
N GLY A 54 -13.33 -14.58 1.00
CA GLY A 54 -13.41 -15.53 -0.12
C GLY A 54 -14.34 -15.12 -1.26
N ASP A 55 -15.37 -14.31 -1.00
CA ASP A 55 -16.26 -13.81 -2.07
C ASP A 55 -15.64 -12.66 -2.90
N SER A 56 -14.39 -12.26 -2.62
CA SER A 56 -13.69 -11.24 -3.40
C SER A 56 -13.18 -11.80 -4.72
N ALA A 57 -13.52 -11.11 -5.82
CA ALA A 57 -13.20 -11.57 -7.16
C ALA A 57 -12.86 -10.40 -8.09
N SER A 58 -12.15 -10.71 -9.16
CA SER A 58 -11.89 -9.83 -10.29
C SER A 58 -12.49 -10.44 -11.54
N LEU A 59 -13.43 -9.74 -12.17
CA LEU A 59 -14.09 -10.18 -13.39
C LEU A 59 -13.70 -9.22 -14.52
N LEU A 60 -12.97 -9.74 -15.51
CA LEU A 60 -12.72 -9.08 -16.77
C LEU A 60 -13.68 -9.65 -17.81
N ALA A 61 -14.59 -8.82 -18.31
CA ALA A 61 -15.63 -9.27 -19.24
C ALA A 61 -16.03 -8.22 -20.28
N CYS A 62 -16.73 -8.68 -21.31
CA CYS A 62 -17.52 -7.83 -22.19
C CYS A 62 -18.95 -7.72 -21.66
N PHE A 63 -19.34 -6.53 -21.25
CA PHE A 63 -20.68 -6.18 -20.85
C PHE A 63 -21.46 -5.52 -21.99
N ASP A 64 -22.76 -5.35 -21.78
CA ASP A 64 -23.65 -4.62 -22.68
C ASP A 64 -23.04 -3.26 -23.07
N PRO A 65 -23.16 -2.83 -24.34
CA PRO A 65 -23.81 -3.49 -25.49
C PRO A 65 -22.88 -4.38 -26.33
N CYS A 66 -21.63 -4.62 -25.88
CA CYS A 66 -20.63 -5.31 -26.69
C CYS A 66 -20.79 -6.85 -26.67
N ASP A 67 -21.30 -7.43 -25.57
CA ASP A 67 -21.76 -8.83 -25.45
C ASP A 67 -20.87 -9.88 -26.16
N CYS A 68 -19.56 -9.82 -25.91
CA CYS A 68 -18.60 -10.76 -26.46
C CYS A 68 -18.35 -11.95 -25.51
N VAL A 69 -17.92 -13.10 -26.03
CA VAL A 69 -17.74 -14.35 -25.26
C VAL A 69 -16.46 -14.33 -24.38
N MET A 70 -16.07 -13.18 -23.84
CA MET A 70 -14.90 -13.05 -22.96
C MET A 70 -15.35 -12.88 -21.52
N HIS A 71 -14.94 -13.83 -20.67
CA HIS A 71 -15.16 -13.80 -19.22
C HIS A 71 -13.93 -14.44 -18.57
N VAL A 72 -13.14 -13.64 -17.88
CA VAL A 72 -11.99 -14.10 -17.09
C VAL A 72 -12.24 -13.69 -15.66
N GLU A 73 -12.45 -14.68 -14.81
CA GLU A 73 -12.64 -14.49 -13.37
C GLU A 73 -11.37 -14.96 -12.65
N SER A 74 -10.97 -14.22 -11.63
CA SER A 74 -9.81 -14.53 -10.81
C SER A 74 -10.07 -14.18 -9.36
N ASP A 75 -9.58 -15.02 -8.45
CA ASP A 75 -9.65 -14.77 -7.02
C ASP A 75 -8.91 -13.47 -6.69
N LEU A 76 -9.59 -12.57 -5.99
CA LEU A 76 -9.01 -11.31 -5.54
C LEU A 76 -8.67 -11.43 -4.06
N ILE A 77 -7.38 -11.43 -3.75
CA ILE A 77 -6.90 -11.59 -2.38
C ILE A 77 -6.06 -10.39 -1.96
N GLY A 78 -6.01 -10.12 -0.67
CA GLY A 78 -5.14 -9.09 -0.13
C GLY A 78 -5.74 -8.27 1.00
N THR A 79 -5.24 -7.05 1.14
CA THR A 79 -5.59 -6.15 2.24
C THR A 79 -5.68 -4.70 1.78
N MET A 80 -6.38 -3.88 2.56
CA MET A 80 -6.36 -2.41 2.46
C MET A 80 -6.43 -1.80 3.86
N GLN A 81 -6.20 -0.49 3.99
CA GLN A 81 -6.33 0.23 5.26
C GLN A 81 -7.40 1.30 5.19
N LEU A 82 -8.23 1.38 6.22
CA LEU A 82 -9.21 2.45 6.41
C LEU A 82 -8.82 3.34 7.58
N ALA A 83 -8.67 4.63 7.34
CA ALA A 83 -8.48 5.64 8.37
C ALA A 83 -9.66 6.62 8.37
N ALA A 84 -10.29 6.84 9.51
CA ALA A 84 -11.43 7.73 9.62
C ALA A 84 -11.04 9.17 9.22
N LEU A 85 -11.88 9.77 8.36
CA LEU A 85 -11.78 11.16 7.96
C LEU A 85 -12.84 12.01 8.67
N PRO A 86 -12.61 13.32 8.82
CA PRO A 86 -13.65 14.24 9.28
C PRO A 86 -14.88 14.12 8.38
N SER A 87 -16.03 13.88 8.98
CA SER A 87 -17.29 13.73 8.25
C SER A 87 -18.05 15.06 8.26
N PRO A 88 -18.61 15.50 7.11
CA PRO A 88 -19.24 16.82 7.01
C PRO A 88 -20.59 16.87 7.72
N THR A 89 -21.26 15.72 7.87
CA THR A 89 -22.53 15.58 8.57
C THR A 89 -22.50 14.35 9.48
N PRO A 90 -23.36 14.28 10.52
CA PRO A 90 -23.52 13.07 11.33
C PRO A 90 -24.08 11.87 10.56
N MET A 91 -24.66 12.12 9.38
CA MET A 91 -25.32 11.10 8.56
C MET A 91 -24.33 10.38 7.63
N GLU A 92 -23.13 10.91 7.51
CA GLU A 92 -22.06 10.45 6.63
C GLU A 92 -20.87 10.01 7.48
N ARG A 93 -20.19 8.95 7.07
CA ARG A 93 -18.88 8.57 7.60
C ARG A 93 -17.91 8.37 6.46
N ARG A 94 -16.79 9.10 6.49
CA ARG A 94 -15.75 8.99 5.47
C ARG A 94 -14.51 8.32 6.01
N TYR A 95 -13.89 7.55 5.15
CA TYR A 95 -12.63 6.87 5.40
C TYR A 95 -11.69 7.12 4.23
N ARG A 96 -10.43 7.41 4.54
CA ARG A 96 -9.34 7.28 3.58
C ARG A 96 -9.07 5.80 3.42
N VAL A 97 -9.07 5.33 2.18
CA VAL A 97 -8.56 4.02 1.81
C VAL A 97 -7.11 4.21 1.38
N SER A 98 -6.18 3.47 1.98
CA SER A 98 -4.75 3.53 1.65
C SER A 98 -4.15 2.13 1.67
N ASP A 99 -2.93 2.02 1.14
CA ASP A 99 -2.17 0.77 1.07
C ASP A 99 -3.01 -0.39 0.49
N VAL A 100 -3.75 -0.13 -0.60
CA VAL A 100 -4.41 -1.19 -1.35
C VAL A 100 -3.31 -2.16 -1.81
N ASN A 101 -3.36 -3.38 -1.27
CA ASN A 101 -2.41 -4.45 -1.48
C ASN A 101 -3.19 -5.67 -1.91
N PHE A 102 -3.68 -5.63 -3.15
CA PHE A 102 -4.47 -6.69 -3.74
C PHE A 102 -3.62 -7.44 -4.77
N ARG A 103 -4.00 -8.69 -5.03
CA ARG A 103 -3.39 -9.53 -6.05
C ARG A 103 -4.44 -10.43 -6.66
N ILE A 104 -4.31 -10.60 -7.96
CA ILE A 104 -5.00 -11.62 -8.75
C ILE A 104 -3.96 -12.52 -9.40
N ASN A 105 -4.35 -13.76 -9.72
CA ASN A 105 -3.54 -14.65 -10.52
C ASN A 105 -4.25 -14.87 -11.86
N GLU A 106 -3.69 -14.33 -12.94
CA GLU A 106 -4.20 -14.50 -14.31
C GLU A 106 -3.17 -15.34 -15.08
N ASP A 107 -3.59 -16.48 -15.62
CA ASP A 107 -2.73 -17.39 -16.40
C ASP A 107 -1.42 -17.80 -15.70
N GLY A 108 -1.45 -17.95 -14.37
CA GLY A 108 -0.26 -18.29 -13.58
C GLY A 108 0.66 -17.10 -13.27
N HIS A 109 0.29 -15.90 -13.69
CA HIS A 109 0.99 -14.65 -13.42
C HIS A 109 0.31 -13.87 -12.32
N ASP A 110 1.08 -13.47 -11.32
CA ASP A 110 0.58 -12.57 -10.28
C ASP A 110 0.55 -11.14 -10.79
N ILE A 111 -0.64 -10.54 -10.74
CA ILE A 111 -0.85 -9.14 -11.06
C ILE A 111 -1.18 -8.42 -9.76
N LEU A 112 -0.34 -7.46 -9.39
CA LEU A 112 -0.56 -6.62 -8.22
C LEU A 112 -1.56 -5.51 -8.56
N ILE A 113 -2.48 -5.25 -7.65
CA ILE A 113 -3.40 -4.13 -7.71
C ILE A 113 -3.10 -3.22 -6.53
N ARG A 114 -2.71 -1.98 -6.82
CA ARG A 114 -2.23 -0.99 -5.85
C ARG A 114 -2.98 0.32 -6.00
N GLY A 115 -3.09 1.09 -4.93
CA GLY A 115 -3.78 2.37 -5.00
C GLY A 115 -4.27 2.89 -3.66
N GLU A 116 -5.09 3.92 -3.76
CA GLU A 116 -5.70 4.60 -2.63
C GLU A 116 -7.04 5.22 -3.04
N GLY A 117 -7.77 5.76 -2.09
CA GLY A 117 -9.02 6.46 -2.38
C GLY A 117 -9.85 6.74 -1.15
N THR A 118 -11.17 6.65 -1.31
CA THR A 118 -12.13 6.94 -0.25
C THR A 118 -13.25 5.91 -0.19
N TYR A 119 -13.67 5.62 1.03
CA TYR A 119 -14.90 4.88 1.30
C TYR A 119 -15.84 5.77 2.11
N THR A 120 -17.08 5.90 1.64
CA THR A 120 -18.09 6.72 2.28
C THR A 120 -19.31 5.87 2.61
N TRP A 121 -19.76 5.98 3.85
CA TRP A 121 -20.96 5.34 4.35
C TRP A 121 -22.02 6.40 4.64
N TYR A 122 -23.27 6.08 4.33
CA TYR A 122 -24.43 6.95 4.50
C TYR A 122 -25.46 6.21 5.36
N SER A 123 -25.97 6.88 6.39
CA SER A 123 -27.12 6.40 7.17
C SER A 123 -28.47 6.81 6.55
N HIS A 124 -28.45 7.88 5.76
CA HIS A 124 -29.64 8.52 5.23
C HIS A 124 -29.35 9.07 3.83
N MET A 125 -30.34 8.97 2.96
CA MET A 125 -30.34 9.59 1.64
C MET A 125 -31.57 10.49 1.53
N GLY A 126 -31.37 11.80 1.67
CA GLY A 126 -32.46 12.77 1.78
C GLY A 126 -33.29 12.54 3.05
N SER A 127 -34.60 12.32 2.90
CA SER A 127 -35.52 12.02 4.01
C SER A 127 -35.65 10.52 4.31
N LEU A 128 -34.99 9.65 3.55
CA LEU A 128 -35.08 8.19 3.72
C LEU A 128 -33.90 7.69 4.56
N THR A 129 -34.20 6.88 5.58
CA THR A 129 -33.19 6.12 6.32
C THR A 129 -32.81 4.89 5.50
N VAL A 130 -31.68 4.97 4.81
CA VAL A 130 -31.13 3.90 3.97
C VAL A 130 -29.65 3.80 4.28
N LEU A 131 -29.21 2.60 4.68
CA LEU A 131 -27.80 2.30 4.81
C LEU A 131 -27.21 2.08 3.42
N ALA A 132 -26.44 3.06 2.97
CA ALA A 132 -25.79 3.05 1.68
C ALA A 132 -24.29 3.31 1.83
N HIS A 133 -23.52 2.97 0.82
CA HIS A 133 -22.10 3.23 0.78
C HIS A 133 -21.59 3.42 -0.65
N ARG A 134 -20.41 4.01 -0.76
CA ARG A 134 -19.69 4.23 -2.01
C ARG A 134 -18.20 4.07 -1.78
N MET A 135 -17.52 3.41 -2.71
CA MET A 135 -16.08 3.28 -2.75
C MET A 135 -15.57 3.90 -4.05
N GLU A 136 -14.55 4.75 -3.92
CA GLU A 136 -13.88 5.43 -5.02
C GLU A 136 -12.38 5.21 -4.85
N LEU A 137 -11.76 4.43 -5.74
CA LEU A 137 -10.34 4.09 -5.67
C LEU A 137 -9.63 4.49 -6.96
N ASP A 138 -8.44 5.05 -6.85
CA ASP A 138 -7.51 5.20 -7.97
C ASP A 138 -6.53 4.02 -7.92
N LEU A 139 -6.72 3.06 -8.83
CA LEU A 139 -6.02 1.78 -8.84
C LEU A 139 -5.10 1.64 -10.04
N ARG A 140 -3.88 1.18 -9.79
CA ARG A 140 -2.94 0.66 -10.76
C ARG A 140 -3.01 -0.87 -10.75
N ILE A 141 -3.25 -1.47 -11.91
CA ILE A 141 -3.29 -2.93 -12.10
C ILE A 141 -2.06 -3.33 -12.90
N GLY A 142 -1.17 -4.12 -12.30
CA GLY A 142 0.14 -4.43 -12.87
C GLY A 142 0.95 -3.16 -13.14
N ASP A 143 1.45 -3.04 -14.37
CA ASP A 143 2.26 -1.90 -14.83
C ASP A 143 1.43 -0.81 -15.54
N GLU A 144 0.10 -0.89 -15.49
CA GLU A 144 -0.77 0.09 -16.12
C GLU A 144 -0.74 1.45 -15.39
N GLU A 145 -1.19 2.50 -16.09
CA GLU A 145 -1.43 3.79 -15.44
C GLU A 145 -2.60 3.70 -14.45
N PRO A 146 -2.56 4.43 -13.31
CA PRO A 146 -3.67 4.48 -12.37
C PRO A 146 -4.98 4.92 -13.04
N ARG A 147 -6.06 4.18 -12.79
CA ARG A 147 -7.42 4.47 -13.26
C ARG A 147 -8.38 4.56 -12.07
N ARG A 148 -9.40 5.41 -12.19
CA ARG A 148 -10.44 5.54 -11.18
C ARG A 148 -11.46 4.42 -11.31
N TYR A 149 -11.74 3.75 -10.20
CA TYR A 149 -12.80 2.77 -10.02
C TYR A 149 -13.82 3.32 -9.04
N ASP A 150 -15.10 3.16 -9.33
CA ASP A 150 -16.20 3.72 -8.55
C ASP A 150 -17.33 2.68 -8.44
N SER A 151 -17.93 2.57 -7.27
CA SER A 151 -19.11 1.72 -7.08
C SER A 151 -20.43 2.44 -7.38
N GLY A 152 -20.39 3.77 -7.49
CA GLY A 152 -21.58 4.59 -7.26
C GLY A 152 -22.08 4.46 -5.82
N ILE A 153 -23.26 5.03 -5.53
CA ILE A 153 -23.91 4.86 -4.23
C ILE A 153 -24.80 3.62 -4.31
N ILE A 154 -24.47 2.59 -3.53
CA ILE A 154 -25.26 1.35 -3.46
C ILE A 154 -25.84 1.17 -2.06
N ALA A 155 -26.99 0.49 -1.98
CA ALA A 155 -27.63 0.13 -0.72
C ALA A 155 -27.03 -1.16 -0.13
N GLY A 156 -27.26 -1.41 1.16
CA GLY A 156 -26.83 -2.65 1.82
C GLY A 156 -25.59 -2.50 2.68
N ALA A 157 -25.22 -1.27 3.04
CA ALA A 157 -24.10 -1.05 3.94
C ALA A 157 -24.39 -1.62 5.34
N SER A 158 -23.39 -2.23 5.96
CA SER A 158 -23.47 -2.61 7.38
C SER A 158 -23.26 -1.40 8.29
N ASP A 159 -23.87 -1.39 9.47
CA ASP A 159 -23.64 -0.36 10.48
C ASP A 159 -22.42 -0.68 11.37
N GLY A 160 -21.93 0.30 12.12
CA GLY A 160 -20.73 0.19 12.97
C GLY A 160 -19.54 1.01 12.44
N PRO A 161 -18.57 1.41 13.29
CA PRO A 161 -17.52 2.39 12.95
C PRO A 161 -16.50 1.87 11.92
N PHE A 162 -16.38 0.57 11.76
CA PHE A 162 -15.58 -0.10 10.75
C PHE A 162 -16.38 -1.32 10.30
N PRO A 163 -17.40 -1.12 9.46
CA PRO A 163 -18.29 -2.21 9.07
C PRO A 163 -17.56 -3.15 8.09
N PRO A 164 -17.98 -4.42 7.99
CA PRO A 164 -17.68 -5.24 6.82
C PRO A 164 -18.15 -4.52 5.54
N ILE A 165 -17.41 -4.74 4.46
CA ILE A 165 -17.62 -4.10 3.17
C ILE A 165 -17.91 -5.21 2.16
N ARG A 166 -19.02 -5.08 1.43
CA ARG A 166 -19.29 -5.87 0.23
C ARG A 166 -19.74 -4.91 -0.85
N ILE A 167 -18.91 -4.70 -1.86
CA ILE A 167 -19.12 -3.67 -2.88
C ILE A 167 -18.45 -4.07 -4.19
N GLU A 168 -19.07 -3.72 -5.30
CA GLU A 168 -18.48 -3.85 -6.63
C GLU A 168 -18.00 -2.47 -7.08
N ILE A 169 -16.78 -2.41 -7.62
CA ILE A 169 -16.22 -1.21 -8.24
C ILE A 169 -15.79 -1.54 -9.66
N ASP A 170 -15.96 -0.59 -10.57
CA ASP A 170 -15.53 -0.72 -11.96
C ASP A 170 -15.10 0.65 -12.51
N HIS A 171 -14.44 0.65 -13.67
CA HIS A 171 -13.91 1.88 -14.26
C HIS A 171 -14.90 2.55 -15.21
N SER A 172 -15.70 1.75 -15.92
CA SER A 172 -16.46 2.20 -17.09
C SER A 172 -17.96 1.95 -16.97
N ASN A 173 -18.49 1.86 -15.75
CA ASN A 173 -19.88 1.50 -15.45
C ASN A 173 -20.32 0.20 -16.15
N ARG A 174 -19.40 -0.76 -16.33
CA ARG A 174 -19.65 -2.00 -17.08
C ARG A 174 -20.09 -1.74 -18.51
N GLU A 175 -19.50 -0.74 -19.16
CA GLU A 175 -19.73 -0.52 -20.59
C GLU A 175 -18.69 -1.27 -21.40
N CYS A 176 -19.15 -2.21 -22.24
CA CYS A 176 -18.29 -2.99 -23.12
C CYS A 176 -17.16 -3.70 -22.36
N PHE A 177 -15.90 -3.44 -22.67
CA PHE A 177 -14.79 -4.15 -22.06
C PHE A 177 -14.38 -3.48 -20.76
N ASP A 178 -14.72 -4.10 -19.63
CA ASP A 178 -14.47 -3.55 -18.31
C ASP A 178 -13.98 -4.62 -17.32
N ARG A 179 -13.31 -4.14 -16.27
CA ARG A 179 -12.91 -4.96 -15.12
C ARG A 179 -13.74 -4.55 -13.92
N VAL A 180 -14.51 -5.49 -13.39
CA VAL A 180 -15.27 -5.35 -12.15
C VAL A 180 -14.48 -6.02 -11.03
N LEU A 181 -14.24 -5.29 -9.95
CA LEU A 181 -13.67 -5.84 -8.73
C LEU A 181 -14.77 -5.96 -7.68
N THR A 182 -15.09 -7.18 -7.28
CA THR A 182 -15.94 -7.46 -6.13
C THR A 182 -15.06 -7.47 -4.90
N ILE A 183 -15.26 -6.49 -4.03
CA ILE A 183 -14.55 -6.33 -2.76
C ILE A 183 -15.46 -6.79 -1.64
N ASP A 184 -15.17 -7.97 -1.10
CA ASP A 184 -15.71 -8.43 0.17
C ASP A 184 -14.60 -8.38 1.22
N ALA A 185 -14.73 -7.51 2.21
CA ALA A 185 -13.66 -7.27 3.16
C ALA A 185 -14.17 -7.06 4.59
N ALA A 186 -13.41 -7.57 5.55
CA ALA A 186 -13.67 -7.39 6.97
C ALA A 186 -12.45 -6.83 7.71
N PRO A 187 -12.64 -6.09 8.82
CA PRO A 187 -11.55 -5.68 9.69
C PRO A 187 -10.79 -6.89 10.24
N VAL A 188 -9.46 -6.87 10.16
CA VAL A 188 -8.61 -7.94 10.72
C VAL A 188 -8.51 -7.78 12.22
N ASN A 189 -8.68 -8.87 12.98
CA ASN A 189 -8.48 -8.84 14.41
C ASN A 189 -6.98 -8.67 14.72
N HIS A 190 -6.62 -7.77 15.64
CA HIS A 190 -5.23 -7.59 16.05
C HIS A 190 -4.58 -8.87 16.61
N ALA A 191 -5.36 -9.83 17.12
CA ALA A 191 -4.85 -11.14 17.54
C ALA A 191 -4.29 -11.99 16.38
N GLU A 192 -4.70 -11.70 15.14
CA GLU A 192 -4.19 -12.35 13.93
C GLU A 192 -2.89 -11.71 13.42
N PHE A 193 -2.43 -10.61 14.01
CA PHE A 193 -1.20 -9.96 13.60
C PHE A 193 0.00 -10.77 14.07
N ILE A 194 0.85 -11.13 13.12
CA ILE A 194 2.07 -11.90 13.37
C ILE A 194 3.24 -10.95 13.16
N PRO A 195 3.71 -10.24 14.20
CA PRO A 195 4.75 -9.25 14.07
C PRO A 195 6.11 -9.89 13.83
N TYR A 196 6.91 -9.27 12.97
CA TYR A 196 8.30 -9.60 12.71
C TYR A 196 9.17 -8.38 12.94
N THR A 197 10.29 -8.58 13.62
CA THR A 197 11.35 -7.59 13.77
C THR A 197 12.55 -8.00 12.94
N LEU A 198 13.09 -7.07 12.16
CA LEU A 198 14.31 -7.29 11.40
C LEU A 198 15.50 -7.46 12.35
N THR A 199 16.32 -8.49 12.11
CA THR A 199 17.55 -8.74 12.83
C THR A 199 18.70 -7.91 12.26
N ASP A 200 19.83 -7.89 12.96
CA ASP A 200 21.08 -7.26 12.52
C ASP A 200 21.67 -7.85 11.23
N GLN A 201 21.17 -9.01 10.80
CA GLN A 201 21.52 -9.63 9.52
C GLN A 201 20.72 -9.10 8.33
N SER A 202 19.70 -8.26 8.56
CA SER A 202 18.95 -7.65 7.46
C SER A 202 19.76 -6.56 6.78
N THR A 203 19.84 -6.61 5.45
CA THR A 203 20.62 -5.66 4.66
C THR A 203 19.90 -5.19 3.41
N TYR A 204 20.25 -3.99 2.98
CA TYR A 204 19.91 -3.44 1.69
C TYR A 204 21.20 -3.31 0.88
N THR A 205 21.23 -3.95 -0.28
CA THR A 205 22.38 -3.97 -1.17
C THR A 205 22.01 -3.30 -2.48
N ARG A 206 22.80 -2.32 -2.92
CA ARG A 206 22.68 -1.70 -4.23
C ARG A 206 23.99 -1.85 -4.97
N GLY A 207 23.97 -2.46 -6.15
CA GLY A 207 25.18 -2.64 -6.93
C GLY A 207 25.15 -3.76 -7.95
N CYS A 208 26.34 -4.08 -8.45
CA CYS A 208 26.55 -5.14 -9.42
C CYS A 208 26.63 -6.51 -8.74
N LEU A 209 25.62 -7.33 -8.97
CA LEU A 209 25.55 -8.74 -8.67
C LEU A 209 26.13 -9.58 -9.83
N PRO A 210 26.39 -10.89 -9.61
CA PRO A 210 26.71 -11.80 -10.69
C PRO A 210 25.68 -11.71 -11.84
N PRO A 211 26.12 -11.86 -13.11
CA PRO A 211 27.49 -12.10 -13.58
C PRO A 211 28.32 -10.82 -13.78
N CYS A 212 27.74 -9.62 -13.65
CA CYS A 212 28.41 -8.37 -14.03
C CYS A 212 29.56 -7.94 -13.10
N LEU A 213 29.51 -8.30 -11.80
CA LEU A 213 30.62 -8.19 -10.82
C LEU A 213 31.49 -6.91 -10.92
N CYS A 214 30.86 -5.73 -11.06
CA CYS A 214 31.56 -4.46 -11.03
C CYS A 214 31.84 -4.01 -9.57
N PRO A 215 32.83 -3.13 -9.31
CA PRO A 215 33.24 -2.76 -7.95
C PRO A 215 32.21 -1.91 -7.18
N LEU A 216 31.05 -1.61 -7.77
CA LEU A 216 29.95 -0.93 -7.10
C LEU A 216 29.10 -1.96 -6.38
N LEU A 217 29.36 -2.14 -5.08
CA LEU A 217 28.49 -2.91 -4.19
C LEU A 217 28.40 -2.18 -2.85
N GLU A 218 27.29 -1.49 -2.64
CA GLU A 218 27.01 -0.81 -1.37
C GLU A 218 26.00 -1.65 -0.59
N THR A 219 26.43 -2.18 0.56
CA THR A 219 25.55 -2.91 1.47
C THR A 219 25.37 -2.12 2.76
N ARG A 220 24.13 -1.94 3.18
CA ARG A 220 23.74 -1.17 4.36
C ARG A 220 22.85 -2.01 5.27
N PRO A 221 22.99 -1.91 6.60
CA PRO A 221 22.08 -2.59 7.52
C PRO A 221 20.68 -1.96 7.43
N VAL A 222 19.68 -2.81 7.63
CA VAL A 222 18.26 -2.43 7.65
C VAL A 222 17.68 -2.81 9.01
N THR A 223 17.03 -1.85 9.66
CA THR A 223 16.30 -2.06 10.92
C THR A 223 14.82 -1.79 10.71
N GLY A 224 13.96 -2.28 11.60
CA GLY A 224 12.51 -2.08 11.52
C GLY A 224 11.73 -3.37 11.63
N GLY A 225 10.59 -3.43 10.97
CA GLY A 225 9.72 -4.60 11.04
C GLY A 225 8.55 -4.57 10.09
N MET A 226 7.74 -5.61 10.19
CA MET A 226 6.54 -5.82 9.40
C MET A 226 5.56 -6.71 10.16
N VAL A 227 4.33 -6.78 9.67
CA VAL A 227 3.30 -7.68 10.22
C VAL A 227 2.85 -8.61 9.10
N MET A 228 2.79 -9.91 9.40
CA MET A 228 2.14 -10.88 8.52
C MET A 228 0.71 -11.13 8.99
N ILE A 229 -0.21 -11.20 8.03
CA ILE A 229 -1.61 -11.54 8.24
C ILE A 229 -1.92 -12.71 7.32
N PRO A 230 -2.45 -13.85 7.82
CA PRO A 230 -2.87 -14.94 6.96
C PRO A 230 -3.97 -14.45 6.01
N LEU A 231 -3.81 -14.76 4.74
CA LEU A 231 -4.87 -14.64 3.75
C LEU A 231 -5.54 -16.01 3.74
N ASP A 232 -6.73 -16.09 4.34
CA ASP A 232 -7.44 -17.34 4.52
C ASP A 232 -7.55 -18.07 3.18
N PRO A 233 -7.12 -19.32 3.08
CA PRO A 233 -7.49 -20.15 1.95
C PRO A 233 -8.96 -20.54 2.09
N MET A 234 -9.72 -20.28 1.03
CA MET A 234 -10.96 -20.98 0.67
C MET A 234 -10.96 -22.41 1.24
N ASP A 235 -11.91 -22.76 2.12
CA ASP A 235 -12.39 -24.05 2.70
C ASP A 235 -11.65 -25.41 2.46
N HIS A 236 -10.40 -25.39 2.03
CA HIS A 236 -9.58 -26.48 1.53
C HIS A 236 -8.11 -26.19 1.89
N THR A 237 -7.31 -27.25 2.09
CA THR A 237 -5.85 -27.09 2.22
C THR A 237 -5.30 -26.54 0.91
N PRO A 238 -4.87 -25.27 0.84
CA PRO A 238 -4.53 -24.66 -0.43
C PRO A 238 -3.21 -25.24 -0.96
N ALA A 239 -3.07 -25.22 -2.29
CA ALA A 239 -1.82 -25.59 -2.96
C ALA A 239 -0.68 -24.57 -2.69
N VAL A 240 -1.00 -23.39 -2.14
CA VAL A 240 -0.07 -22.38 -1.67
C VAL A 240 -0.68 -21.69 -0.46
N GLN A 241 0.05 -21.60 0.66
CA GLN A 241 -0.33 -20.77 1.80
C GLN A 241 0.12 -19.34 1.56
N GLU A 242 -0.74 -18.38 1.87
CA GLU A 242 -0.50 -16.98 1.52
C GLU A 242 -0.72 -16.04 2.71
N TRP A 243 0.14 -15.03 2.78
CA TRP A 243 0.11 -14.02 3.82
C TRP A 243 0.26 -12.65 3.20
N ALA A 244 -0.55 -11.69 3.68
CA ALA A 244 -0.29 -10.29 3.43
C ALA A 244 0.85 -9.85 4.35
N VAL A 245 1.85 -9.20 3.76
CA VAL A 245 2.90 -8.50 4.49
C VAL A 245 2.49 -7.03 4.54
N VAL A 246 2.16 -6.53 5.72
CA VAL A 246 1.62 -5.18 5.90
C VAL A 246 2.47 -4.39 6.89
N ARG A 247 2.31 -3.06 6.87
CA ARG A 247 3.02 -2.13 7.75
C ARG A 247 4.54 -2.36 7.72
N ILE A 248 5.08 -2.60 6.53
CA ILE A 248 6.53 -2.61 6.37
C ILE A 248 6.98 -1.18 6.69
N ASN A 249 7.82 -1.05 7.70
CA ASN A 249 8.41 0.21 8.09
C ASN A 249 9.83 -0.07 8.54
N CYS A 250 10.77 0.27 7.67
CA CYS A 250 12.17 -0.06 7.82
C CYS A 250 13.04 1.17 7.58
N THR A 251 14.20 1.18 8.21
CA THR A 251 15.20 2.22 8.10
C THR A 251 16.47 1.62 7.51
N ILE A 252 17.00 2.26 6.47
CA ILE A 252 18.27 1.89 5.83
C ILE A 252 19.32 2.88 6.31
N ALA A 253 20.35 2.40 7.01
CA ALA A 253 21.41 3.26 7.50
C ALA A 253 22.26 3.81 6.35
N ARG A 254 22.46 5.13 6.26
CA ARG A 254 23.46 5.75 5.37
C ARG A 254 24.40 6.69 6.12
N PRO A 255 25.57 7.04 5.53
CA PRO A 255 26.58 7.85 6.21
C PRO A 255 26.13 9.27 6.60
N GLN A 256 25.14 9.84 5.91
CA GLN A 256 24.71 11.24 6.07
C GLN A 256 23.26 11.39 6.50
N ALA A 257 22.41 10.40 6.23
CA ALA A 257 20.99 10.39 6.58
C ALA A 257 20.46 8.96 6.56
N GLU A 258 19.41 8.70 7.30
CA GLU A 258 18.66 7.45 7.21
C GLU A 258 17.66 7.53 6.05
N SER A 259 17.48 6.42 5.34
CA SER A 259 16.38 6.31 4.37
C SER A 259 15.23 5.51 4.97
N ALA A 260 14.01 5.99 4.76
CA ALA A 260 12.80 5.28 5.16
C ALA A 260 12.31 4.40 4.00
N ALA A 261 12.00 3.14 4.31
CA ALA A 261 11.38 2.19 3.41
C ALA A 261 10.03 1.77 4.00
N THR A 262 8.94 2.07 3.29
CA THR A 262 7.59 1.74 3.74
C THR A 262 6.80 1.04 2.64
N GLY A 263 5.89 0.15 3.02
CA GLY A 263 5.02 -0.49 2.04
C GLY A 263 4.33 -1.76 2.53
N SER A 264 3.99 -2.61 1.58
CA SER A 264 3.24 -3.85 1.80
C SER A 264 3.47 -4.84 0.65
N GLY A 265 3.02 -6.07 0.82
CA GLY A 265 3.19 -7.11 -0.19
C GLY A 265 2.58 -8.44 0.22
N PHE A 266 3.15 -9.50 -0.33
CA PHE A 266 2.70 -10.88 -0.17
C PHE A 266 3.88 -11.78 0.14
N TYR A 267 3.64 -12.73 1.02
CA TYR A 267 4.50 -13.88 1.23
C TYR A 267 3.70 -15.13 0.86
N SER A 268 4.29 -16.02 0.08
CA SER A 268 3.66 -17.25 -0.41
C SER A 268 4.56 -18.43 -0.10
N VAL A 269 3.97 -19.57 0.26
CA VAL A 269 4.70 -20.80 0.59
C VAL A 269 3.97 -22.01 0.03
N THR A 270 4.69 -22.91 -0.62
CA THR A 270 4.14 -24.20 -1.04
C THR A 270 3.88 -25.09 0.19
N PRO A 271 2.78 -25.86 0.24
CA PRO A 271 2.40 -26.65 1.41
C PRO A 271 3.49 -27.62 1.83
N ALA A 272 3.49 -27.99 3.11
CA ALA A 272 4.45 -28.90 3.74
C ALA A 272 4.50 -30.33 3.15
N ALA A 273 3.71 -30.64 2.12
CA ALA A 273 3.81 -31.88 1.34
C ALA A 273 4.53 -31.72 -0.02
N ALA A 274 4.77 -30.49 -0.49
CA ALA A 274 5.42 -30.21 -1.76
C ALA A 274 6.95 -30.16 -1.58
N VAL A 275 7.68 -31.14 -2.15
CA VAL A 275 9.14 -31.15 -2.16
C VAL A 275 9.65 -30.78 -3.56
N PRO A 276 10.56 -29.80 -3.71
CA PRO A 276 11.13 -28.97 -2.64
C PRO A 276 10.12 -27.96 -2.08
N PHE A 277 10.22 -27.65 -0.78
CA PHE A 277 9.48 -26.55 -0.17
C PHE A 277 10.00 -25.25 -0.73
N ARG A 278 9.10 -24.42 -1.25
CA ARG A 278 9.45 -23.12 -1.79
C ARG A 278 8.66 -22.03 -1.12
N HIS A 279 9.29 -20.88 -1.00
CA HIS A 279 8.65 -19.67 -0.56
C HIS A 279 8.98 -18.51 -1.50
N ARG A 280 8.17 -17.46 -1.42
CA ARG A 280 8.34 -16.25 -2.22
C ARG A 280 7.88 -15.05 -1.44
N LEU A 281 8.63 -13.96 -1.53
CA LEU A 281 8.29 -12.65 -1.04
C LEU A 281 8.18 -11.68 -2.22
N LEU A 282 7.03 -11.03 -2.32
CA LEU A 282 6.74 -10.00 -3.30
C LEU A 282 6.31 -8.75 -2.54
N ILE A 283 7.17 -7.74 -2.45
CA ILE A 283 6.92 -6.52 -1.68
C ILE A 283 7.01 -5.30 -2.57
N ALA A 284 6.10 -4.36 -2.36
CA ALA A 284 6.13 -3.07 -3.00
C ALA A 284 6.49 -2.02 -1.94
N LEU A 285 7.60 -1.31 -2.16
CA LEU A 285 8.16 -0.36 -1.20
C LEU A 285 8.35 1.02 -1.83
N THR A 286 8.10 2.04 -1.03
CA THR A 286 8.48 3.43 -1.27
C THR A 286 9.74 3.72 -0.47
N LEU A 287 10.79 4.17 -1.15
CA LEU A 287 12.05 4.63 -0.54
C LEU A 287 12.09 6.16 -0.57
N ASP A 288 12.20 6.83 0.58
CA ASP A 288 12.35 8.30 0.68
C ASP A 288 11.31 9.09 -0.15
N ALA A 289 10.05 8.66 -0.11
CA ALA A 289 8.93 9.23 -0.87
C ALA A 289 9.09 9.19 -2.41
N GLN A 290 9.98 8.34 -2.94
CA GLN A 290 10.04 8.01 -4.36
C GLN A 290 8.83 7.17 -4.78
N PRO A 291 8.56 7.03 -6.10
CA PRO A 291 7.55 6.11 -6.58
C PRO A 291 7.77 4.70 -6.03
N GLU A 292 6.67 4.04 -5.69
CA GLU A 292 6.66 2.66 -5.25
C GLU A 292 7.32 1.76 -6.30
N ARG A 293 8.15 0.83 -5.84
CA ARG A 293 8.83 -0.17 -6.65
C ARG A 293 8.61 -1.57 -6.08
N ILE A 294 8.70 -2.59 -6.93
CA ILE A 294 8.39 -3.98 -6.57
C ILE A 294 9.68 -4.79 -6.46
N TRP A 295 9.92 -5.37 -5.29
CA TRP A 295 10.96 -6.37 -5.07
C TRP A 295 10.35 -7.76 -5.03
N ASN A 296 10.93 -8.68 -5.78
CA ASN A 296 10.49 -10.05 -5.89
C ASN A 296 11.67 -10.99 -5.60
N SER A 297 11.47 -11.93 -4.69
CA SER A 297 12.47 -12.97 -4.42
C SER A 297 12.52 -14.07 -5.48
N GLY A 298 11.48 -14.17 -6.31
CA GLY A 298 11.17 -15.42 -7.00
C GLY A 298 10.83 -16.54 -6.02
N TRP A 299 10.60 -17.75 -6.53
CA TRP A 299 10.46 -18.92 -5.67
C TRP A 299 11.84 -19.42 -5.24
N ALA A 300 12.16 -19.25 -3.96
CA ALA A 300 13.39 -19.77 -3.35
C ALA A 300 13.09 -21.06 -2.57
N GLU A 301 14.09 -21.93 -2.43
CA GLU A 301 13.97 -23.13 -1.60
C GLU A 301 14.03 -22.77 -0.12
N LEU A 302 13.15 -23.39 0.66
CA LEU A 302 13.12 -23.27 2.12
C LEU A 302 13.82 -24.48 2.75
N ASP A 303 14.61 -24.27 3.79
CA ASP A 303 15.17 -25.37 4.58
C ASP A 303 14.03 -26.20 5.19
N ALA A 304 14.12 -27.52 5.08
CA ALA A 304 13.19 -28.48 5.69
C ALA A 304 13.12 -28.36 7.22
N ASN A 305 14.04 -27.65 7.86
CA ASN A 305 13.96 -27.37 9.30
C ASN A 305 13.00 -26.20 9.65
N ASP A 306 12.57 -25.40 8.66
CA ASP A 306 11.68 -24.23 8.83
C ASP A 306 10.22 -24.50 8.39
N ILE A 307 9.77 -25.75 8.42
CA ILE A 307 8.43 -26.18 7.92
C ILE A 307 7.25 -25.69 8.79
N VAL A 308 7.49 -25.14 9.98
CA VAL A 308 6.42 -24.60 10.83
C VAL A 308 6.03 -23.21 10.37
N PHE A 309 4.80 -23.05 9.87
CA PHE A 309 4.28 -21.79 9.38
C PHE A 309 3.30 -21.12 10.36
N PRO A 310 3.39 -19.79 10.56
CA PRO A 310 4.42 -18.88 10.04
C PRO A 310 5.80 -19.17 10.66
N PRO A 311 6.91 -18.92 9.94
CA PRO A 311 8.23 -19.34 10.38
C PRO A 311 8.70 -18.50 11.57
N GLN A 312 9.38 -19.10 12.54
CA GLN A 312 9.92 -18.35 13.67
C GLN A 312 10.98 -17.33 13.22
N ASN A 313 11.80 -17.74 12.25
CA ASN A 313 12.79 -16.93 11.58
C ASN A 313 12.44 -16.87 10.09
N LEU A 314 12.25 -15.68 9.55
CA LEU A 314 12.07 -15.47 8.12
C LEU A 314 13.40 -15.05 7.53
N ALA A 315 13.90 -15.82 6.56
CA ALA A 315 15.11 -15.50 5.81
C ALA A 315 14.82 -15.60 4.32
N ILE A 316 14.74 -14.45 3.65
CA ILE A 316 14.49 -14.39 2.20
C ILE A 316 15.10 -13.12 1.63
N ASP A 317 15.61 -13.21 0.41
CA ASP A 317 16.15 -12.06 -0.32
C ASP A 317 15.15 -11.68 -1.41
N ALA A 318 14.88 -10.40 -1.60
CA ALA A 318 14.01 -9.90 -2.65
C ALA A 318 14.73 -8.83 -3.47
N ALA A 319 14.65 -8.92 -4.79
CA ALA A 319 15.40 -8.08 -5.72
C ALA A 319 14.47 -7.28 -6.63
N LEU A 320 14.89 -6.10 -7.05
CA LEU A 320 14.13 -5.29 -8.02
C LEU A 320 14.18 -5.92 -9.42
N ASN A 321 15.37 -6.35 -9.84
CA ASN A 321 15.66 -6.82 -11.20
C ASN A 321 16.04 -8.31 -11.24
N GLY A 322 15.56 -9.11 -10.28
CA GLY A 322 15.74 -10.56 -10.29
C GLY A 322 17.19 -11.03 -10.04
N PHE A 323 17.97 -10.28 -9.27
CA PHE A 323 19.34 -10.60 -8.88
C PHE A 323 20.36 -10.56 -10.02
N PHE A 324 20.08 -9.79 -11.07
CA PHE A 324 20.89 -9.80 -12.28
C PHE A 324 21.62 -8.47 -12.49
N CYS A 325 22.96 -8.54 -12.58
CA CYS A 325 23.81 -7.39 -12.86
C CYS A 325 23.55 -6.22 -11.91
N PHE A 326 23.17 -5.02 -12.37
CA PHE A 326 22.92 -3.91 -11.46
C PHE A 326 21.53 -4.03 -10.84
N ASP A 327 21.48 -4.22 -9.52
CA ASP A 327 20.23 -4.45 -8.80
C ASP A 327 20.22 -3.78 -7.42
N GLU A 328 19.03 -3.73 -6.85
CA GLU A 328 18.74 -3.33 -5.48
C GLU A 328 18.05 -4.49 -4.79
N VAL A 329 18.66 -5.00 -3.72
CA VAL A 329 18.25 -6.22 -3.03
C VAL A 329 18.01 -5.92 -1.56
N PHE A 330 16.86 -6.39 -1.05
CA PHE A 330 16.59 -6.50 0.37
C PHE A 330 16.85 -7.93 0.81
N ALA A 331 17.89 -8.15 1.61
CA ALA A 331 18.04 -9.38 2.37
C ALA A 331 17.26 -9.24 3.67
N ILE A 332 16.10 -9.89 3.75
CA ILE A 332 15.21 -9.81 4.91
C ILE A 332 15.53 -10.99 5.83
N ARG A 333 16.00 -10.66 7.03
CA ARG A 333 16.24 -11.59 8.12
C ARG A 333 15.43 -11.10 9.31
N ALA A 334 14.33 -11.77 9.61
CA ALA A 334 13.37 -11.31 10.60
C ALA A 334 13.00 -12.41 11.58
N ARG A 335 12.64 -12.02 12.80
CA ARG A 335 12.25 -12.97 13.85
C ARG A 335 10.95 -12.52 14.51
N ARG A 336 10.10 -13.47 14.87
CA ARG A 336 8.94 -13.20 15.74
C ARG A 336 9.40 -13.00 17.20
N PRO A 337 8.85 -12.01 17.91
CA PRO A 337 9.23 -11.70 19.29
C PRO A 337 8.96 -12.85 20.28
#